data_AF-A0A8J7CBU9-F1
#
_entry.id   AF-A0A8J7CBU9-F1
#
_cell.length_a   1.000
_cell.length_b   1.000
_cell.length_c   1.000
_cell.angle_alpha   90.00
_cell.angle_beta   90.00
_cell.angle_gamma   90.00
#
_symmetry.space_group_name_H-M   'P 1'
#
loop_
_entity.id
_entity.type
_entity.pdbx_description
1 polymer ?
#
loop_
_entity_poly.entity_id
_entity_poly.type
_entity_poly.pdbx_seq_one_letter_code
_entity_poly.pdbx_strand_id
1 'polypeptide(L)'
;MGLTIHYQLSLKNASLAQVRDKIIALRNVALQLPCVRINELTELQGEACYFDQENLDDTHIFLKLRALDLIEVAIKGFSSTNPKYIIGFAILPGKGSESAAFGLATHTEITDENDWMWMGFCKTQYASNPEYGGLENFLKCHLMIVKMLDEAQKLGITCEVTDESGYWDNRNIEELAGVIDKHNMLMAAFTGKVTDDLEKSGINSVQAPIFDYPNFEYLEAKGNQVQDL
;
A
#
# COMPACT_ATOMS: atom_id res chain seq x y z
N MET A 1 6.14 1.52 11.15
CA MET A 1 5.93 0.13 10.66
C MET A 1 4.46 -0.22 10.84
N GLY A 2 3.91 -1.06 9.98
CA GLY A 2 2.57 -1.63 10.18
C GLY A 2 2.24 -2.65 9.09
N LEU A 3 1.24 -3.51 9.33
CA LEU A 3 0.90 -4.62 8.43
C LEU A 3 0.55 -4.12 7.02
N THR A 4 1.36 -4.49 6.05
CA THR A 4 1.37 -3.98 4.68
C THR A 4 1.23 -5.10 3.65
N ILE A 5 0.47 -4.85 2.60
CA ILE A 5 0.53 -5.63 1.35
C ILE A 5 1.27 -4.80 0.29
N HIS A 6 2.36 -5.35 -0.22
CA HIS A 6 3.18 -4.78 -1.30
C HIS A 6 2.89 -5.53 -2.60
N TYR A 7 2.88 -4.82 -3.71
CA TYR A 7 2.69 -5.43 -5.02
C TYR A 7 3.42 -4.70 -6.14
N GLN A 8 3.86 -5.46 -7.12
CA GLN A 8 4.32 -4.98 -8.40
C GLN A 8 3.37 -5.48 -9.49
N LEU A 9 2.92 -4.58 -10.35
CA LEU A 9 2.13 -4.91 -11.53
C LEU A 9 3.02 -4.78 -12.77
N SER A 10 2.92 -5.70 -13.71
CA SER A 10 3.60 -5.57 -14.99
C SER A 10 2.79 -6.09 -16.17
N LEU A 11 3.01 -5.47 -17.32
CA LEU A 11 2.45 -5.87 -18.60
C LEU A 11 3.52 -5.67 -19.67
N LYS A 12 3.95 -6.76 -20.29
CA LYS A 12 5.04 -6.78 -21.27
C LYS A 12 4.49 -6.66 -22.69
N ASN A 13 5.25 -6.00 -23.57
CA ASN A 13 4.94 -5.86 -25.00
C ASN A 13 3.47 -5.48 -25.26
N ALA A 14 2.98 -4.43 -24.61
CA ALA A 14 1.60 -3.98 -24.75
C ALA A 14 1.52 -2.57 -25.33
N SER A 15 0.56 -2.39 -26.23
CA SER A 15 0.19 -1.09 -26.75
C SER A 15 -0.49 -0.24 -25.68
N LEU A 16 -0.40 1.09 -25.84
CA LEU A 16 -1.09 2.04 -24.97
C LEU A 16 -2.62 1.79 -24.89
N ALA A 17 -3.24 1.36 -25.99
CA ALA A 17 -4.67 1.05 -26.01
C ALA A 17 -5.00 -0.14 -25.09
N GLN A 18 -4.22 -1.23 -25.16
CA GLN A 18 -4.42 -2.40 -24.29
C GLN A 18 -4.22 -2.05 -22.81
N VAL A 19 -3.25 -1.19 -22.50
CA VAL A 19 -2.99 -0.73 -21.13
C VAL A 19 -4.16 0.09 -20.60
N ARG A 20 -4.66 1.04 -21.40
CA ARG A 20 -5.86 1.82 -21.07
C ARG A 20 -7.06 0.93 -20.80
N ASP A 21 -7.35 0.00 -21.70
CA ASP A 21 -8.49 -0.91 -21.56
C ASP A 21 -8.42 -1.71 -20.26
N LYS A 22 -7.23 -2.21 -19.91
CA LYS A 22 -7.01 -2.98 -18.68
C LYS A 22 -7.14 -2.13 -17.42
N ILE A 23 -6.56 -0.92 -17.38
CA ILE A 23 -6.66 -0.05 -16.20
C ILE A 23 -8.08 0.49 -16.03
N ILE A 24 -8.79 0.80 -17.12
CA ILE A 24 -10.21 1.17 -17.08
C ILE A 24 -11.05 0.00 -16.55
N ALA A 25 -10.83 -1.21 -17.05
CA ALA A 25 -11.54 -2.40 -16.58
C ALA A 25 -11.27 -2.65 -15.08
N LEU A 26 -10.03 -2.50 -14.63
CA LEU A 26 -9.67 -2.63 -13.22
C LEU A 26 -10.33 -1.55 -12.35
N ARG A 27 -10.40 -0.30 -12.83
CA ARG A 27 -11.15 0.76 -12.12
C ARG A 27 -12.64 0.46 -12.07
N ASN A 28 -13.22 -0.11 -13.12
CA ASN A 28 -14.62 -0.52 -13.13
C ASN A 28 -14.92 -1.58 -12.07
N VAL A 29 -13.99 -2.51 -11.83
CA VAL A 29 -14.08 -3.43 -10.68
C VAL A 29 -14.11 -2.63 -9.38
N ALA A 30 -13.17 -1.70 -9.16
CA ALA A 30 -13.12 -0.89 -7.95
C ALA A 30 -14.43 -0.15 -7.68
N LEU A 31 -15.07 0.38 -8.73
CA LEU A 31 -16.38 1.07 -8.65
C LEU A 31 -17.53 0.17 -8.17
N GLN A 32 -17.40 -1.15 -8.26
CA GLN A 32 -18.37 -2.12 -7.72
C GLN A 32 -18.02 -2.58 -6.30
N LEU A 33 -16.86 -2.18 -5.77
CA LEU A 33 -16.42 -2.54 -4.42
C LEU A 33 -16.83 -1.45 -3.42
N PRO A 34 -17.06 -1.80 -2.14
CA PRO A 34 -17.47 -0.86 -1.10
C PRO A 34 -16.29 0.01 -0.58
N CYS A 35 -15.51 0.58 -1.49
CA CYS A 35 -14.42 1.52 -1.20
C CYS A 35 -14.99 2.79 -0.55
N VAL A 36 -14.27 3.38 0.40
CA VAL A 36 -14.63 4.71 0.95
C VAL A 36 -14.39 5.80 -0.08
N ARG A 37 -13.35 5.64 -0.90
CA ARG A 37 -13.02 6.59 -1.97
C ARG A 37 -12.42 5.85 -3.15
N ILE A 38 -12.74 6.33 -4.34
CA ILE A 38 -12.07 5.97 -5.59
C ILE A 38 -11.76 7.29 -6.26
N ASN A 39 -10.48 7.53 -6.56
CA ASN A 39 -10.05 8.73 -7.24
C ASN A 39 -10.37 8.65 -8.74
N GLU A 40 -10.25 9.78 -9.42
CA GLU A 40 -10.34 9.81 -10.87
C GLU A 40 -9.24 8.97 -11.52
N LEU A 41 -9.53 8.50 -12.73
CA LEU A 41 -8.51 7.90 -13.57
C LEU A 41 -7.59 9.01 -14.05
N THR A 42 -6.32 8.93 -13.69
CA THR A 42 -5.30 9.90 -14.07
C THR A 42 -4.45 9.31 -15.19
N GLU A 43 -4.17 10.12 -16.20
CA GLU A 43 -3.26 9.81 -17.29
C GLU A 43 -2.28 10.97 -17.50
N LEU A 44 -0.98 10.70 -17.44
CA LEU A 44 0.10 11.69 -17.55
C LEU A 44 1.10 11.25 -18.62
N GLN A 45 1.74 12.23 -19.26
CA GLN A 45 2.77 12.00 -20.29
C GLN A 45 3.89 13.05 -20.22
N GLY A 46 5.11 12.63 -20.57
CA GLY A 46 6.26 13.51 -20.71
C GLY A 46 6.62 14.20 -19.39
N GLU A 47 6.84 15.51 -19.41
CA GLU A 47 7.20 16.30 -18.22
C GLU A 47 6.15 16.21 -17.10
N ALA A 48 4.88 15.96 -17.43
CA ALA A 48 3.83 15.79 -16.42
C ALA A 48 4.05 14.55 -15.55
N CYS A 49 4.85 13.58 -15.99
CA CYS A 49 5.21 12.37 -15.24
C CYS A 49 6.34 12.59 -14.23
N TYR A 50 7.09 13.69 -14.34
CA TYR A 50 8.26 13.94 -13.50
C TYR A 50 7.89 14.03 -12.01
N PHE A 51 8.52 13.19 -11.21
CA PHE A 51 8.42 13.21 -9.75
C PHE A 51 9.44 14.20 -9.18
N ASP A 52 8.94 15.26 -8.57
CA ASP A 52 9.73 16.23 -7.82
C ASP A 52 9.49 16.04 -6.31
N GLN A 53 10.52 15.60 -5.60
CA GLN A 53 10.45 15.37 -4.15
C GLN A 53 10.26 16.66 -3.34
N GLU A 54 10.56 17.83 -3.91
CA GLU A 54 10.42 19.13 -3.23
C GLU A 54 9.03 19.74 -3.45
N ASN A 55 8.28 19.27 -4.45
CA ASN A 55 6.96 19.79 -4.79
C ASN A 55 5.83 18.99 -4.11
N LEU A 56 5.66 19.23 -2.81
CA LEU A 56 4.62 18.57 -2.01
C LEU A 56 3.18 18.98 -2.37
N ASP A 57 3.00 20.05 -3.15
CA ASP A 57 1.70 20.55 -3.63
C ASP A 57 1.23 19.82 -4.90
N ASP A 58 2.05 18.95 -5.49
CA ASP A 58 1.64 18.17 -6.66
C ASP A 58 0.53 17.17 -6.31
N THR A 59 -0.65 17.45 -6.84
CA THR A 59 -1.85 16.60 -6.68
C THR A 59 -1.66 15.14 -7.13
N HIS A 60 -0.66 14.85 -7.97
CA HIS A 60 -0.35 13.51 -8.46
C HIS A 60 0.90 12.90 -7.82
N ILE A 61 1.50 13.53 -6.80
CA ILE A 61 2.77 13.12 -6.18
C ILE A 61 2.81 11.63 -5.83
N PHE A 62 1.72 11.10 -5.26
CA PHE A 62 1.64 9.68 -4.89
C PHE A 62 1.58 8.73 -6.10
N LEU A 63 0.89 9.11 -7.18
CA LEU A 63 0.85 8.30 -8.40
C LEU A 63 2.21 8.30 -9.09
N LYS A 64 2.89 9.45 -9.14
CA LYS A 64 4.24 9.56 -9.72
C LYS A 64 5.26 8.73 -8.94
N LEU A 65 5.21 8.80 -7.60
CA LEU A 65 6.06 8.00 -6.73
C LEU A 65 5.89 6.49 -6.98
N ARG A 66 4.65 6.02 -7.20
CA ARG A 66 4.34 4.62 -7.50
C ARG A 66 4.80 4.16 -8.88
N ALA A 67 4.96 5.11 -9.78
CA ALA A 67 5.31 4.88 -11.16
C ALA A 67 6.83 4.89 -11.42
N LEU A 68 7.66 5.20 -10.41
CA LEU A 68 9.11 5.16 -10.54
C LEU A 68 9.61 3.74 -10.75
N ASP A 69 10.66 3.60 -11.56
CA ASP A 69 11.47 2.37 -11.64
C ASP A 69 12.67 2.51 -10.71
N LEU A 70 12.71 1.71 -9.65
CA LEU A 70 13.78 1.73 -8.65
C LEU A 70 14.89 0.76 -9.05
N ILE A 71 16.07 1.31 -9.32
CA ILE A 71 17.26 0.57 -9.72
C ILE A 71 18.20 0.49 -8.53
N GLU A 72 18.47 -0.72 -8.05
CA GLU A 72 19.46 -0.97 -7.01
C GLU A 72 20.87 -0.74 -7.56
N VAL A 73 21.67 0.09 -6.88
CA VAL A 73 23.06 0.37 -7.25
C VAL A 73 23.99 -0.34 -6.28
N ALA A 74 24.88 -1.19 -6.85
CA ALA A 74 25.71 -2.16 -6.14
C ALA A 74 26.57 -1.65 -4.96
N ILE A 75 26.73 -0.33 -4.78
CA ILE A 75 27.64 0.25 -3.77
C ILE A 75 26.97 1.38 -2.96
N LYS A 76 25.75 1.14 -2.43
CA LYS A 76 25.02 1.95 -1.43
C LYS A 76 24.08 3.04 -1.97
N GLY A 77 23.12 2.65 -2.82
CA GLY A 77 21.97 3.51 -3.06
C GLY A 77 20.92 2.90 -3.98
N PHE A 78 19.77 3.55 -4.03
CA PHE A 78 18.79 3.36 -5.09
C PHE A 78 18.86 4.56 -6.03
N SER A 79 18.86 4.33 -7.33
CA SER A 79 18.49 5.35 -8.30
C SER A 79 17.06 5.10 -8.77
N SER A 80 16.40 6.13 -9.28
CA SER A 80 15.06 6.00 -9.83
C SER A 80 15.00 6.58 -11.23
N THR A 81 14.33 5.89 -12.15
CA THR A 81 14.00 6.42 -13.46
C THR A 81 12.58 6.98 -13.44
N ASN A 82 12.40 8.21 -13.95
CA ASN A 82 11.08 8.79 -14.11
C ASN A 82 10.33 8.12 -15.27
N PRO A 83 9.02 7.87 -15.13
CA PRO A 83 8.22 7.34 -16.21
C PRO A 83 8.03 8.39 -17.32
N LYS A 84 7.80 7.89 -18.53
CA LYS A 84 7.41 8.68 -19.71
C LYS A 84 5.91 8.74 -19.88
N TYR A 85 5.21 7.77 -19.32
CA TYR A 85 3.76 7.68 -19.34
C TYR A 85 3.25 7.04 -18.06
N ILE A 86 2.16 7.57 -17.51
CA ILE A 86 1.48 7.02 -16.34
C ILE A 86 -0.01 6.93 -16.66
N ILE A 87 -0.62 5.79 -16.35
CA ILE A 87 -2.08 5.69 -16.22
C ILE A 87 -2.43 4.90 -14.97
N GLY A 88 -3.28 5.47 -14.11
CA GLY A 88 -3.62 4.84 -12.84
C GLY A 88 -4.66 5.60 -12.05
N PHE A 89 -5.07 5.00 -10.95
CA PHE A 89 -6.03 5.57 -10.00
C PHE A 89 -5.70 5.06 -8.59
N ALA A 90 -6.27 5.72 -7.58
CA ALA A 90 -6.15 5.29 -6.19
C ALA A 90 -7.51 4.98 -5.59
N ILE A 91 -7.53 4.06 -4.62
CA ILE A 91 -8.67 3.76 -3.78
C ILE A 91 -8.31 3.95 -2.31
N LEU A 92 -9.31 4.27 -1.50
CA LEU A 92 -9.26 4.12 -0.06
C LEU A 92 -10.20 2.97 0.32
N PRO A 93 -9.68 1.79 0.69
CA PRO A 93 -10.50 0.62 1.03
C PRO A 93 -11.46 0.86 2.20
N GLY A 94 -10.95 1.52 3.25
CA GLY A 94 -11.70 1.83 4.45
C GLY A 94 -11.01 2.88 5.32
N LYS A 95 -11.69 3.31 6.38
CA LYS A 95 -11.06 4.18 7.38
C LYS A 95 -9.96 3.39 8.11
N GLY A 96 -8.86 4.06 8.43
CA GLY A 96 -7.70 3.42 9.07
C GLY A 96 -6.77 2.65 8.12
N SER A 97 -7.11 2.48 6.84
CA SER A 97 -6.13 2.03 5.84
C SER A 97 -5.45 3.22 5.16
N GLU A 98 -4.27 2.99 4.59
CA GLU A 98 -3.69 3.90 3.60
C GLU A 98 -4.43 3.79 2.25
N SER A 99 -4.21 4.77 1.36
CA SER A 99 -4.69 4.64 -0.03
C SER A 99 -3.84 3.65 -0.81
N ALA A 100 -4.48 2.79 -1.59
CA ALA A 100 -3.83 1.87 -2.52
C ALA A 100 -3.96 2.41 -3.95
N ALA A 101 -2.85 2.48 -4.68
CA ALA A 101 -2.85 2.99 -6.04
C ALA A 101 -2.53 1.87 -7.05
N PHE A 102 -3.35 1.78 -8.09
CA PHE A 102 -3.24 0.80 -9.16
C PHE A 102 -3.01 1.51 -10.48
N GLY A 103 -2.04 1.05 -11.25
CA GLY A 103 -1.70 1.68 -12.52
C GLY A 103 -0.68 0.89 -13.29
N LEU A 104 -0.28 1.46 -14.41
CA LEU A 104 0.82 1.01 -15.25
C LEU A 104 1.56 2.24 -15.75
N ALA A 105 2.88 2.17 -15.76
CA ALA A 105 3.75 3.21 -16.26
C ALA A 105 4.84 2.60 -17.16
N THR A 106 5.30 3.35 -18.14
CA THR A 106 6.47 2.96 -18.95
C THR A 106 7.57 4.01 -18.81
N HIS A 107 8.81 3.56 -18.90
CA HIS A 107 10.03 4.35 -18.71
C HIS A 107 10.75 4.64 -20.03
N THR A 108 10.22 4.12 -21.13
CA THR A 108 10.68 4.40 -22.50
C THR A 108 9.68 5.28 -23.23
N GLU A 109 10.12 5.92 -24.32
CA GLU A 109 9.21 6.64 -25.20
C GLU A 109 8.13 5.69 -25.74
N ILE A 110 6.90 6.19 -25.88
CA ILE A 110 5.78 5.38 -26.34
C ILE A 110 6.04 4.94 -27.78
N THR A 111 6.02 3.63 -27.99
CA THR A 111 6.10 2.96 -29.29
C THR A 111 4.83 2.14 -29.51
N ASP A 112 4.77 1.33 -30.57
CA ASP A 112 3.62 0.46 -30.83
C ASP A 112 3.37 -0.52 -29.66
N GLU A 113 4.46 -0.99 -29.05
CA GLU A 113 4.46 -1.86 -27.88
C GLU A 113 5.51 -1.37 -26.87
N ASN A 114 5.18 -1.38 -25.59
CA ASN A 114 6.10 -1.04 -24.51
C ASN A 114 6.02 -2.08 -23.38
N ASP A 115 7.04 -2.05 -22.52
CA ASP A 115 6.98 -2.68 -21.22
C ASP A 115 6.42 -1.70 -20.19
N TRP A 116 5.48 -2.20 -19.39
CA TRP A 116 4.78 -1.45 -18.37
C TRP A 116 4.99 -2.07 -17.00
N MET A 117 5.20 -1.21 -16.01
CA MET A 117 5.40 -1.59 -14.62
C MET A 117 4.75 -0.61 -13.66
N TRP A 118 4.54 -1.06 -12.42
CA TRP A 118 3.97 -0.25 -11.36
C TRP A 118 4.32 -0.86 -10.01
N MET A 119 4.58 -0.02 -9.00
CA MET A 119 4.75 -0.48 -7.62
C MET A 119 3.70 0.15 -6.71
N GLY A 120 3.06 -0.68 -5.90
CA GLY A 120 2.09 -0.24 -4.92
C GLY A 120 2.30 -0.90 -3.57
N PHE A 121 1.75 -0.25 -2.54
CA PHE A 121 1.54 -0.89 -1.25
C PHE A 121 0.29 -0.31 -0.60
N CYS A 122 -0.25 -1.01 0.38
CA CYS A 122 -1.32 -0.50 1.24
C CYS A 122 -1.14 -1.04 2.66
N LYS A 123 -1.03 -0.14 3.63
CA LYS A 123 -1.13 -0.51 5.04
C LYS A 123 -2.58 -0.60 5.43
N THR A 124 -2.98 -1.75 5.96
CA THR A 124 -4.35 -1.98 6.42
C THR A 124 -4.47 -2.10 7.94
N GLN A 125 -3.36 -2.14 8.67
CA GLN A 125 -3.34 -2.40 10.11
C GLN A 125 -4.35 -1.54 10.90
N TYR A 126 -4.32 -0.21 10.77
CA TYR A 126 -5.17 0.66 11.60
C TYR A 126 -6.65 0.61 11.22
N ALA A 127 -7.03 -0.06 10.13
CA ALA A 127 -8.44 -0.35 9.82
C ALA A 127 -9.07 -1.26 10.88
N SER A 128 -8.27 -1.96 11.70
CA SER A 128 -8.75 -2.75 12.84
C SER A 128 -9.20 -1.93 14.05
N ASN A 129 -9.07 -0.59 14.02
CA ASN A 129 -9.49 0.26 15.14
C ASN A 129 -11.00 0.11 15.35
N PRO A 130 -11.49 -0.14 16.59
CA PRO A 130 -12.91 -0.21 16.90
C PRO A 130 -13.73 0.98 16.39
N GLU A 131 -13.17 2.20 16.40
CA GLU A 131 -13.83 3.40 15.89
C GLU A 131 -14.06 3.37 14.36
N TYR A 132 -13.29 2.55 13.65
CA TYR A 132 -13.39 2.36 12.21
C TYR A 132 -14.11 1.06 11.82
N GLY A 133 -14.60 0.28 12.78
CA GLY A 133 -15.32 -0.98 12.55
C GLY A 133 -14.55 -2.24 12.94
N GLY A 134 -13.42 -2.10 13.63
CA GLY A 134 -12.74 -3.24 14.24
C GLY A 134 -12.18 -4.24 13.23
N LEU A 135 -12.10 -5.50 13.66
CA LEU A 135 -11.62 -6.63 12.84
C LEU A 135 -12.36 -6.75 11.51
N GLU A 136 -13.68 -6.52 11.48
CA GLU A 136 -14.48 -6.62 10.25
C GLU A 136 -14.01 -5.60 9.20
N ASN A 137 -13.77 -4.34 9.61
CA ASN A 137 -13.26 -3.32 8.70
C ASN A 137 -11.82 -3.64 8.24
N PHE A 138 -10.98 -4.18 9.12
CA PHE A 138 -9.65 -4.67 8.73
C PHE A 138 -9.71 -5.75 7.64
N LEU A 139 -10.50 -6.81 7.88
CA LEU A 139 -10.67 -7.90 6.91
C LEU A 139 -11.22 -7.37 5.59
N LYS A 140 -12.26 -6.53 5.64
CA LYS A 140 -12.81 -5.87 4.46
C LYS A 140 -11.73 -5.12 3.67
N CYS A 141 -10.93 -4.28 4.33
CA CYS A 141 -9.89 -3.48 3.67
C CYS A 141 -8.83 -4.38 3.01
N HIS A 142 -8.32 -5.36 3.74
CA HIS A 142 -7.25 -6.23 3.28
C HIS A 142 -7.72 -7.12 2.12
N LEU A 143 -8.87 -7.78 2.28
CA LEU A 143 -9.48 -8.61 1.24
C LEU A 143 -9.84 -7.82 -0.02
N MET A 144 -10.16 -6.54 0.11
CA MET A 144 -10.43 -5.67 -1.05
C MET A 144 -9.18 -5.43 -1.89
N ILE A 145 -8.02 -5.20 -1.25
CA ILE A 145 -6.75 -5.09 -1.99
C ILE A 145 -6.41 -6.39 -2.69
N VAL A 146 -6.54 -7.52 -1.99
CA VAL A 146 -6.32 -8.84 -2.57
C VAL A 146 -7.24 -9.09 -3.76
N LYS A 147 -8.53 -8.75 -3.64
CA LYS A 147 -9.49 -8.85 -4.75
C LYS A 147 -9.09 -7.98 -5.94
N MET A 148 -8.63 -6.75 -5.72
CA MET A 148 -8.14 -5.90 -6.81
C MET A 148 -6.96 -6.54 -7.54
N LEU A 149 -6.04 -7.17 -6.81
CA LEU A 149 -4.89 -7.88 -7.40
C LEU A 149 -5.31 -9.15 -8.14
N ASP A 150 -6.25 -9.93 -7.61
CA ASP A 150 -6.84 -11.09 -8.31
C ASP A 150 -7.51 -10.65 -9.64
N GLU A 151 -8.24 -9.53 -9.64
CA GLU A 151 -8.89 -9.00 -10.84
C GLU A 151 -7.87 -8.44 -11.84
N ALA A 152 -6.78 -7.84 -11.39
CA ALA A 152 -5.66 -7.46 -12.25
C ALA A 152 -5.05 -8.68 -12.96
N GLN A 153 -4.84 -9.79 -12.23
CA GLN A 153 -4.37 -11.05 -12.83
C GLN A 153 -5.35 -11.59 -13.87
N LYS A 154 -6.66 -11.56 -13.61
CA LYS A 154 -7.69 -11.97 -14.59
C LYS A 154 -7.68 -11.12 -15.85
N LEU A 155 -7.32 -9.84 -15.73
CA LEU A 155 -7.13 -8.93 -16.86
C LEU A 155 -5.80 -9.15 -17.60
N GLY A 156 -4.99 -10.13 -17.18
CA GLY A 156 -3.70 -10.45 -17.78
C GLY A 156 -2.56 -9.52 -17.37
N ILE A 157 -2.69 -8.82 -16.24
CA ILE A 157 -1.61 -8.06 -15.62
C ILE A 157 -0.87 -9.00 -14.67
N THR A 158 0.44 -9.14 -14.85
CA THR A 158 1.27 -9.92 -13.94
C THR A 158 1.34 -9.21 -12.59
N CYS A 159 1.09 -9.94 -11.50
CA CYS A 159 1.13 -9.40 -10.14
C CYS A 159 2.16 -10.19 -9.32
N GLU A 160 3.20 -9.51 -8.85
CA GLU A 160 4.10 -10.01 -7.80
C GLU A 160 3.67 -9.37 -6.49
N VAL A 161 3.40 -10.17 -5.46
CA VAL A 161 2.78 -9.68 -4.22
C VAL A 161 3.56 -10.21 -3.04
N THR A 162 3.89 -9.30 -2.12
CA THR A 162 4.47 -9.60 -0.81
C THR A 162 3.51 -9.08 0.23
N ASP A 163 2.77 -10.00 0.85
CA ASP A 163 1.79 -9.69 1.89
C ASP A 163 2.35 -10.12 3.25
N GLU A 164 2.62 -9.15 4.12
CA GLU A 164 3.18 -9.40 5.45
C GLU A 164 2.25 -10.26 6.33
N SER A 165 0.95 -10.37 5.97
CA SER A 165 0.01 -11.22 6.67
C SER A 165 0.07 -12.70 6.27
N GLY A 166 0.68 -12.99 5.12
CA GLY A 166 0.65 -14.32 4.49
C GLY A 166 -0.68 -14.69 3.83
N TYR A 167 -1.71 -13.82 3.91
CA TYR A 167 -3.02 -14.10 3.31
C TYR A 167 -2.94 -14.25 1.79
N TRP A 168 -1.99 -13.55 1.14
CA TRP A 168 -1.78 -13.68 -0.30
C TRP A 168 -1.60 -15.15 -0.72
N ASP A 169 -0.79 -15.90 0.03
CA ASP A 169 -0.41 -17.27 -0.32
C ASP A 169 -1.36 -18.30 0.28
N ASN A 170 -1.74 -18.15 1.55
CA ASN A 170 -2.51 -19.18 2.27
C ASN A 170 -4.03 -19.05 2.06
N ARG A 171 -4.53 -17.87 1.67
CA ARG A 171 -5.96 -17.52 1.59
C ARG A 171 -6.77 -17.90 2.84
N ASN A 172 -6.13 -17.89 4.02
CA ASN A 172 -6.74 -18.30 5.29
C ASN A 172 -7.19 -17.06 6.09
N ILE A 173 -8.52 -16.86 6.14
CA ILE A 173 -9.13 -15.72 6.83
C ILE A 173 -8.90 -15.78 8.35
N GLU A 174 -8.88 -16.97 8.95
CA GLU A 174 -8.65 -17.13 10.39
C GLU A 174 -7.21 -16.75 10.76
N GLU A 175 -6.24 -17.14 9.94
CA GLU A 175 -4.84 -16.73 10.12
C GLU A 175 -4.69 -15.22 9.94
N LEU A 176 -5.30 -14.62 8.92
CA LEU A 176 -5.31 -13.18 8.72
C LEU A 176 -5.88 -12.43 9.93
N ALA A 177 -6.99 -12.92 10.49
CA ALA A 177 -7.58 -12.35 11.71
C ALA A 177 -6.66 -12.51 12.94
N GLY A 178 -5.94 -13.61 13.07
CA GLY A 178 -4.99 -13.81 14.17
C GLY A 178 -3.72 -12.96 14.04
N VAL A 179 -3.28 -12.66 12.82
CA VAL A 179 -2.08 -11.85 12.56
C VAL A 179 -2.25 -10.41 13.00
N ILE A 180 -3.44 -9.82 12.82
CA ILE A 180 -3.69 -8.42 13.20
C ILE A 180 -3.65 -8.21 14.71
N ASP A 181 -4.17 -9.16 15.50
CA ASP A 181 -4.09 -9.11 16.96
C ASP A 181 -2.63 -9.14 17.42
N LYS A 182 -1.80 -10.02 16.83
CA LYS A 182 -0.35 -10.10 17.11
C LYS A 182 0.38 -8.81 16.74
N HIS A 183 0.10 -8.24 15.57
CA HIS A 183 0.73 -6.99 15.11
C HIS A 183 0.34 -5.79 15.97
N ASN A 184 -0.91 -5.68 16.39
CA ASN A 184 -1.36 -4.62 17.28
C ASN A 184 -0.69 -4.71 18.65
N MET A 185 -0.52 -5.92 19.21
CA MET A 185 0.24 -6.12 20.45
C MET A 185 1.72 -5.77 20.31
N LEU A 186 2.37 -6.22 19.23
CA LEU A 186 3.79 -5.94 18.97
C LEU A 186 4.05 -4.44 18.79
N MET A 187 3.20 -3.75 18.02
CA MET A 187 3.31 -2.30 17.84
C MET A 187 3.07 -1.55 19.15
N ALA A 188 2.09 -1.95 19.95
CA ALA A 188 1.84 -1.31 21.25
C ALA A 188 3.04 -1.48 22.19
N ALA A 189 3.60 -2.69 22.31
CA ALA A 189 4.77 -2.94 23.17
C ALA A 189 6.04 -2.24 22.67
N PHE A 190 6.29 -2.22 21.36
CA PHE A 190 7.43 -1.50 20.78
C PHE A 190 7.32 0.00 21.02
N THR A 191 6.15 0.56 20.74
CA THR A 191 5.90 1.99 20.92
C THR A 191 5.95 2.39 22.40
N GLY A 192 5.45 1.54 23.30
CA GLY A 192 5.59 1.68 24.74
C GLY A 192 7.04 1.82 25.21
N LYS A 193 7.85 0.80 24.91
CA LYS A 193 9.28 0.79 25.28
C LYS A 193 10.05 1.99 24.72
N VAL A 194 9.77 2.37 23.47
CA VAL A 194 10.40 3.53 22.84
C VAL A 194 10.00 4.83 23.55
N THR A 195 8.75 4.94 24.00
CA THR A 195 8.27 6.10 24.76
C THR A 195 8.95 6.17 26.12
N ASP A 196 8.95 5.08 26.87
CA ASP A 196 9.60 4.98 28.19
C ASP A 196 11.09 5.37 28.14
N ASP A 197 11.81 4.90 27.12
CA ASP A 197 13.25 5.17 26.99
C ASP A 197 13.55 6.61 26.51
N LEU A 198 12.64 7.21 25.74
CA LEU A 198 12.73 8.61 25.33
C LEU A 198 12.32 9.57 26.44
N GLU A 199 11.32 9.22 27.26
CA GLU A 199 10.97 9.96 28.49
C GLU A 199 12.13 9.95 29.49
N LYS A 200 12.78 8.80 29.70
CA LYS A 200 14.02 8.71 30.51
C LYS A 200 15.16 9.56 29.95
N SER A 201 15.14 9.83 28.64
CA SER A 201 16.13 10.66 27.93
C SER A 201 15.70 12.14 27.80
N GLY A 202 14.56 12.53 28.39
CA GLY A 202 14.06 13.91 28.40
C GLY A 202 13.32 14.36 27.13
N ILE A 203 12.91 13.43 26.27
CA ILE A 203 12.16 13.69 25.04
C ILE A 203 10.72 13.19 25.22
N ASN A 204 9.79 14.12 25.45
CA ASN A 204 8.42 13.80 25.91
C ASN A 204 7.38 13.63 24.80
N SER A 205 7.76 13.48 23.53
CA SER A 205 6.75 13.33 22.47
C SER A 205 7.23 12.49 21.29
N VAL A 206 6.88 11.21 21.32
CA VAL A 206 6.77 10.39 20.11
C VAL A 206 5.31 10.44 19.68
N GLN A 207 5.03 10.78 18.43
CA GLN A 207 3.69 10.61 17.85
C GLN A 207 3.67 9.31 17.05
N ALA A 208 2.87 8.35 17.51
CA ALA A 208 2.59 7.11 16.79
C ALA A 208 1.07 6.87 16.80
N PRO A 209 0.45 6.57 15.63
CA PRO A 209 -1.01 6.37 15.56
C PRO A 209 -1.56 5.24 16.44
N ILE A 210 -0.69 4.35 16.95
CA ILE A 210 -1.07 3.29 17.90
C ILE A 210 -1.39 3.84 19.30
N PHE A 211 -0.95 5.05 19.67
CA PHE A 211 -1.31 5.66 20.97
C PHE A 211 -2.79 6.04 21.04
N ASP A 212 -3.39 6.39 19.90
CA ASP A 212 -4.80 6.74 19.81
C ASP A 212 -5.72 5.50 19.83
N TYR A 213 -5.16 4.31 20.01
CA TYR A 213 -5.90 3.06 20.02
C TYR A 213 -6.60 2.86 21.39
N PRO A 214 -7.93 2.66 21.44
CA PRO A 214 -8.68 2.67 22.70
C PRO A 214 -8.22 1.66 23.77
N ASN A 215 -7.55 0.59 23.36
CA ASN A 215 -7.01 -0.46 24.24
C ASN A 215 -5.47 -0.54 24.19
N PHE A 216 -4.79 0.57 23.90
CA PHE A 216 -3.33 0.65 23.82
C PHE A 216 -2.61 0.04 25.03
N GLU A 217 -2.94 0.46 26.26
CA GLU A 217 -2.31 -0.03 27.50
C GLU A 217 -2.41 -1.55 27.66
N TYR A 218 -3.52 -2.14 27.21
CA TYR A 218 -3.72 -3.59 27.24
C TYR A 218 -2.88 -4.32 26.18
N LEU A 219 -2.82 -3.76 24.96
CA LEU A 219 -2.00 -4.30 23.87
C LEU A 219 -0.51 -4.24 24.20
N GLU A 220 -0.06 -3.15 24.83
CA GLU A 220 1.30 -2.94 25.29
C GLU A 220 1.69 -3.95 26.38
N ALA A 221 0.85 -4.09 27.42
CA ALA A 221 1.08 -5.05 28.50
C ALA A 221 1.17 -6.50 27.99
N LYS A 222 0.31 -6.88 27.04
CA LYS A 222 0.37 -8.20 26.40
C LYS A 222 1.61 -8.38 25.52
N GLY A 223 1.97 -7.38 24.72
CA GLY A 223 3.14 -7.49 23.84
C GLY A 223 4.45 -7.62 24.63
N ASN A 224 4.56 -6.98 25.79
CA ASN A 224 5.72 -7.13 26.69
C ASN A 224 5.85 -8.56 27.26
N GLN A 225 4.73 -9.23 27.56
CA GLN A 225 4.74 -10.62 28.06
C GLN A 225 5.16 -11.65 26.99
N VAL A 226 4.97 -11.36 25.71
CA VAL A 226 5.34 -12.26 24.59
C VAL A 226 6.83 -12.18 24.26
N GLN A 227 7.53 -11.10 24.62
CA GLN A 227 8.98 -10.95 24.40
C GLN A 227 9.86 -11.68 25.42
N ASP A 228 9.28 -12.12 26.55
CA ASP A 228 9.99 -12.80 27.64
C ASP A 228 9.97 -14.35 27.54
N LEU A 229 9.55 -14.89 26.39
CA LEU A 229 9.55 -16.32 26.03
C LEU A 229 10.44 -16.59 24.81
#